data_AF-A0A4V2XYT0-F1
#
_entry.id   AF-A0A4V2XYT0-F1
#
_cell.length_a   1.000
_cell.length_b   1.000
_cell.length_c   1.000
_cell.angle_alpha   90.00
_cell.angle_beta   90.00
_cell.angle_gamma   90.00
#
_symmetry.space_group_name_H-M   'P 1'
#
loop_
_entity.id
_entity.type
_entity.pdbx_description
1 polymer ?
#
loop_
_entity_poly.entity_id
_entity_poly.type
_entity_poly.pdbx_seq_one_letter_code
_entity_poly.pdbx_strand_id
1 'polypeptide(L)'
;PAPARLVHAAGVRYDEFSNLDRPVALRHTPGGPLDLPDGATATRWVDGLTVVDADVLVAYDHPHFGRWPAVTTRCHGTGRITYVGTVPGRDLARCLAGWLAPNPASGWRSLPPSVTAATATSPNGDRVHVVHNWSWQPARISAPTYLSEVTGHGRLIQAGAPLDLGPWDVQVYSTATDDFPGRPK
;
A
#
# COMPACT_ATOMS: atom_id res chain seq x y z
N PRO A 1 5.70 -25.65 -14.58
CA PRO A 1 6.14 -24.46 -13.82
C PRO A 1 5.06 -23.37 -13.74
N ALA A 2 4.73 -22.98 -12.50
CA ALA A 2 3.88 -21.85 -12.18
C ALA A 2 4.74 -20.59 -11.87
N PRO A 3 4.19 -19.36 -11.93
CA PRO A 3 2.86 -19.00 -12.43
C PRO A 3 2.80 -19.13 -13.96
N ALA A 4 1.85 -19.92 -14.46
CA ALA A 4 1.74 -20.21 -15.90
C ALA A 4 1.62 -18.92 -16.72
N ARG A 5 2.35 -18.86 -17.85
CA ARG A 5 2.47 -17.68 -18.75
C ARG A 5 3.17 -16.44 -18.17
N LEU A 6 3.41 -16.39 -16.85
CA LEU A 6 4.03 -15.24 -16.20
C LEU A 6 5.48 -15.46 -15.79
N VAL A 7 6.01 -16.70 -15.90
CA VAL A 7 7.39 -17.03 -15.50
C VAL A 7 8.42 -16.05 -16.08
N HIS A 8 8.41 -15.81 -17.39
CA HIS A 8 9.37 -14.90 -18.03
C HIS A 8 9.14 -13.44 -17.64
N ALA A 9 7.88 -13.02 -17.51
CA ALA A 9 7.55 -11.64 -17.19
C ALA A 9 7.93 -11.30 -15.74
N ALA A 10 7.63 -12.20 -14.81
CA ALA A 10 7.89 -12.06 -13.38
C ALA A 10 9.33 -12.43 -12.99
N GLY A 11 10.06 -13.16 -13.84
CA GLY A 11 11.42 -13.65 -13.54
C GLY A 11 11.50 -14.66 -12.43
N VAL A 12 10.40 -15.35 -12.13
CA VAL A 12 10.31 -16.33 -11.06
C VAL A 12 9.42 -17.48 -11.50
N ARG A 13 9.74 -18.68 -11.01
CA ARG A 13 8.86 -19.85 -11.09
C ARG A 13 8.77 -20.53 -9.73
N TYR A 14 7.78 -21.38 -9.54
CA TYR A 14 7.75 -22.33 -8.45
C TYR A 14 7.11 -23.64 -8.91
N ASP A 15 7.53 -24.73 -8.29
CA ASP A 15 6.98 -26.08 -8.50
C ASP A 15 6.54 -26.72 -7.16
N GLU A 16 6.95 -26.15 -6.02
CA GLU A 16 6.59 -26.59 -4.68
C GLU A 16 5.93 -25.47 -3.89
N PHE A 17 5.01 -25.82 -3.00
CA PHE A 17 4.44 -24.91 -2.01
C PHE A 17 4.17 -25.67 -0.70
N SER A 18 4.04 -24.93 0.40
CA SER A 18 3.77 -25.49 1.73
C SER A 18 2.80 -24.59 2.49
N ASN A 19 1.93 -25.19 3.30
CA ASN A 19 1.10 -24.44 4.24
C ASN A 19 1.91 -24.07 5.48
N LEU A 20 1.58 -22.92 6.08
CA LEU A 20 2.17 -22.43 7.31
C LEU A 20 1.19 -22.61 8.47
N ASP A 21 1.55 -23.47 9.43
CA ASP A 21 0.78 -23.67 10.67
C ASP A 21 0.82 -22.44 11.58
N ARG A 22 1.90 -21.66 11.48
CA ARG A 22 2.12 -20.41 12.22
C ARG A 22 2.76 -19.36 11.32
N PRO A 23 2.57 -18.06 11.62
CA PRO A 23 3.30 -17.00 10.94
C PRO A 23 4.82 -17.24 10.99
N VAL A 24 5.49 -16.97 9.88
CA VAL A 24 6.96 -17.06 9.75
C VAL A 24 7.50 -15.64 9.67
N ALA A 25 8.50 -15.33 10.48
CA ALA A 25 9.20 -14.06 10.43
C ALA A 25 9.90 -13.89 9.08
N LEU A 26 10.07 -12.63 8.68
CA LEU A 26 10.72 -12.26 7.44
C LEU A 26 12.01 -11.50 7.75
N ARG A 27 12.99 -11.61 6.85
CA ARG A 27 14.25 -10.88 6.95
C ARG A 27 14.48 -10.03 5.70
N HIS A 28 15.12 -8.90 5.93
CA HIS A 28 15.55 -7.96 4.88
C HIS A 28 16.53 -8.65 3.92
N THR A 29 16.47 -8.28 2.63
CA THR A 29 17.59 -8.52 1.71
C THR A 29 18.64 -7.44 1.92
N PRO A 30 19.93 -7.77 2.16
CA PRO A 30 20.99 -6.77 2.28
C PRO A 30 21.05 -5.83 1.07
N GLY A 31 21.03 -4.51 1.31
CA GLY A 31 20.99 -3.49 0.26
C GLY A 31 19.67 -3.41 -0.50
N GLY A 32 18.63 -4.13 -0.05
CA GLY A 32 17.31 -4.13 -0.66
C GLY A 32 16.55 -2.81 -0.43
N PRO A 33 15.55 -2.50 -1.28
CA PRO A 33 14.86 -1.21 -1.26
C PRO A 33 13.71 -1.13 -0.23
N LEU A 34 13.43 -2.22 0.50
CA LEU A 34 12.37 -2.27 1.49
C LEU A 34 12.93 -2.08 2.89
N ASP A 35 12.41 -1.07 3.59
CA ASP A 35 12.53 -0.95 5.03
C ASP A 35 11.48 -1.89 5.68
N LEU A 36 11.88 -3.15 5.87
CA LEU A 36 11.01 -4.20 6.39
C LEU A 36 10.82 -4.03 7.91
N PRO A 37 9.58 -3.87 8.41
CA PRO A 37 9.34 -3.78 9.84
C PRO A 37 9.61 -5.10 10.58
N ASP A 38 10.06 -5.04 11.84
CA ASP A 38 10.31 -6.22 12.68
C ASP A 38 9.08 -7.16 12.82
N GLY A 39 7.86 -6.60 12.74
CA GLY A 39 6.59 -7.35 12.79
C GLY A 39 6.17 -8.01 11.46
N ALA A 40 6.97 -7.87 10.40
CA ALA A 40 6.65 -8.41 9.08
C ALA A 40 6.67 -9.95 9.09
N THR A 41 5.57 -10.54 8.63
CA THR A 41 5.38 -11.99 8.65
C THR A 41 4.82 -12.50 7.33
N ALA A 42 5.21 -13.71 6.98
CA ALA A 42 4.54 -14.57 6.01
C ALA A 42 3.49 -15.41 6.71
N THR A 43 2.34 -15.60 6.07
CA THR A 43 1.22 -16.36 6.64
C THR A 43 0.57 -17.26 5.61
N ARG A 44 -0.21 -18.23 6.09
CA ARG A 44 -1.01 -19.18 5.31
C ARG A 44 -0.20 -20.17 4.48
N TRP A 45 0.63 -19.71 3.55
CA TRP A 45 1.47 -20.58 2.71
C TRP A 45 2.80 -19.93 2.32
N VAL A 46 3.66 -20.76 1.73
CA VAL A 46 4.93 -20.43 1.10
C VAL A 46 4.96 -21.06 -0.29
N ASP A 47 5.19 -20.24 -1.31
CA ASP A 47 5.59 -20.71 -2.63
C ASP A 47 7.13 -20.87 -2.64
N GLY A 48 7.62 -22.02 -3.08
CA GLY A 48 9.05 -22.31 -3.24
C GLY A 48 9.64 -21.59 -4.45
N LEU A 49 9.78 -20.27 -4.35
CA LEU A 49 10.19 -19.40 -5.46
C LEU A 49 11.62 -19.69 -5.92
N THR A 50 11.77 -20.04 -7.20
CA THR A 50 13.04 -20.13 -7.91
C THR A 50 13.20 -18.89 -8.77
N VAL A 51 14.17 -18.05 -8.42
CA VAL A 51 14.52 -16.84 -9.18
C VAL A 51 15.16 -17.23 -10.51
N VAL A 52 14.66 -16.64 -11.58
CA VAL A 52 15.22 -16.73 -12.93
C VAL A 52 15.93 -15.43 -13.30
N ASP A 53 15.25 -14.30 -13.11
CA ASP A 53 15.71 -12.95 -13.52
C ASP A 53 14.98 -11.86 -12.71
N ALA A 54 14.78 -12.08 -11.42
CA ALA A 54 14.08 -11.16 -10.53
C ALA A 54 14.95 -10.78 -9.34
N ASP A 55 14.76 -9.58 -8.82
CA ASP A 55 15.40 -9.12 -7.59
C ASP A 55 14.62 -9.62 -6.38
N VAL A 56 15.33 -10.09 -5.36
CA VAL A 56 14.72 -10.53 -4.09
C VAL A 56 14.52 -9.33 -3.18
N LEU A 57 13.26 -9.06 -2.83
CA LEU A 57 12.90 -7.98 -1.92
C LEU A 57 12.91 -8.41 -0.45
N VAL A 58 12.42 -9.62 -0.17
CA VAL A 58 12.26 -10.16 1.19
C VAL A 58 12.47 -11.67 1.17
N ALA A 59 13.12 -12.22 2.20
CA ALA A 59 13.30 -13.65 2.39
C ALA A 59 12.62 -14.15 3.66
N TYR A 60 12.29 -15.44 3.71
CA TYR A 60 11.81 -16.08 4.94
C TYR A 60 12.95 -16.21 5.94
N ASP A 61 12.69 -15.87 7.21
CA ASP A 61 13.58 -16.21 8.31
C ASP A 61 13.15 -17.55 8.93
N HIS A 62 13.56 -18.63 8.26
CA HIS A 62 13.21 -20.00 8.67
C HIS A 62 14.29 -20.98 8.24
N PRO A 63 14.66 -21.98 9.07
CA PRO A 63 15.71 -22.95 8.73
C PRO A 63 15.44 -23.73 7.43
N HIS A 64 14.18 -24.06 7.17
CA HIS A 64 13.81 -24.80 5.95
C HIS A 64 13.37 -23.88 4.80
N PHE A 65 12.55 -22.85 5.09
CA PHE A 65 11.94 -22.03 4.04
C PHE A 65 12.85 -20.88 3.58
N GLY A 66 13.85 -20.51 4.38
CA GLY A 66 14.78 -19.41 4.07
C GLY A 66 15.69 -19.65 2.87
N ARG A 67 15.61 -20.83 2.23
CA ARG A 67 16.24 -21.13 0.95
C ARG A 67 15.51 -20.50 -0.24
N TRP A 68 14.25 -20.08 -0.05
CA TRP A 68 13.45 -19.41 -1.06
C TRP A 68 13.18 -17.95 -0.65
N PRO A 69 13.08 -17.03 -1.62
CA PRO A 69 12.59 -15.68 -1.36
C PRO A 69 11.07 -15.71 -1.09
N ALA A 70 10.61 -14.76 -0.28
CA ALA A 70 9.19 -14.56 0.00
C ALA A 70 8.56 -13.57 -0.99
N VAL A 71 9.32 -12.53 -1.37
CA VAL A 71 8.87 -11.50 -2.31
C VAL A 71 9.98 -11.22 -3.31
N THR A 72 9.62 -11.21 -4.59
CA THR A 72 10.54 -10.89 -5.70
C THR A 72 9.93 -9.80 -6.58
N THR A 73 10.77 -9.10 -7.32
CA THR A 73 10.31 -8.09 -8.26
C THR A 73 11.17 -8.04 -9.51
N ARG A 74 10.58 -7.67 -10.65
CA ARG A 74 11.27 -7.60 -11.92
C ARG A 74 10.72 -6.50 -12.80
N CYS A 75 11.60 -5.72 -13.43
CA CYS A 75 11.23 -4.79 -14.49
C CYS A 75 10.72 -5.54 -15.74
N HIS A 76 9.57 -5.14 -16.25
CA HIS A 76 8.98 -5.75 -17.45
C HIS A 76 8.26 -4.69 -18.29
N GLY A 77 8.73 -4.50 -19.53
CA GLY A 77 8.29 -3.38 -20.36
C GLY A 77 8.59 -2.03 -19.69
N THR A 78 7.60 -1.15 -19.65
CA THR A 78 7.68 0.16 -18.96
C THR A 78 7.31 0.09 -17.47
N GLY A 79 7.06 -1.10 -16.94
CA GLY A 79 6.58 -1.30 -15.57
C GLY A 79 7.37 -2.38 -14.83
N ARG A 80 6.69 -3.02 -13.88
CA ARG A 80 7.29 -3.98 -12.96
C ARG A 80 6.25 -5.02 -12.56
N ILE A 81 6.71 -6.24 -12.33
CA ILE A 81 5.93 -7.32 -11.73
C ILE A 81 6.56 -7.68 -10.40
N THR A 82 5.78 -7.64 -9.33
CA THR A 82 6.18 -8.07 -7.99
C THR A 82 5.40 -9.31 -7.62
N TYR A 83 6.10 -10.41 -7.34
CA TYR A 83 5.49 -11.66 -6.92
C TYR A 83 5.61 -11.82 -5.41
N VAL A 84 4.48 -12.07 -4.73
CA VAL A 84 4.40 -12.31 -3.29
C VAL A 84 4.03 -13.78 -3.08
N GLY A 85 5.00 -14.60 -2.68
CA GLY A 85 4.84 -16.06 -2.54
C GLY A 85 4.19 -16.50 -1.22
N THR A 86 3.37 -15.66 -0.62
CA THR A 86 2.72 -15.89 0.68
C THR A 86 1.53 -14.95 0.85
N VAL A 87 0.70 -15.17 1.86
CA VAL A 87 -0.21 -14.12 2.34
C VAL A 87 0.58 -13.21 3.28
N PRO A 88 0.78 -11.92 2.93
CA PRO A 88 1.53 -11.02 3.77
C PRO A 88 0.75 -10.74 5.07
N GLY A 89 1.44 -10.82 6.21
CA GLY A 89 0.95 -10.22 7.45
C GLY A 89 0.77 -8.71 7.29
N ARG A 90 0.04 -8.08 8.24
CA ARG A 90 -0.37 -6.67 8.13
C ARG A 90 0.80 -5.71 7.91
N ASP A 91 1.92 -5.91 8.60
CA ASP A 91 3.09 -5.04 8.50
C ASP A 91 3.83 -5.21 7.18
N LEU A 92 3.97 -6.46 6.67
CA LEU A 92 4.49 -6.69 5.33
C LEU A 92 3.57 -6.07 4.27
N ALA A 93 2.26 -6.26 4.38
CA ALA A 93 1.29 -5.72 3.43
C ALA A 93 1.34 -4.19 3.37
N ARG A 94 1.45 -3.52 4.53
CA ARG A 94 1.60 -2.06 4.62
C ARG A 94 2.92 -1.60 4.01
N CYS A 95 4.04 -2.25 4.35
CA CYS A 95 5.37 -1.95 3.80
C CYS A 95 5.38 -2.08 2.27
N LEU A 96 4.86 -3.20 1.73
CA LEU A 96 4.77 -3.42 0.29
C LEU A 96 3.87 -2.40 -0.40
N ALA A 97 2.71 -2.07 0.17
CA ALA A 97 1.82 -1.05 -0.40
C ALA A 97 2.49 0.33 -0.46
N GLY A 98 3.21 0.72 0.60
CA GLY A 98 3.96 1.98 0.64
C GLY A 98 5.10 2.02 -0.37
N TRP A 99 5.80 0.92 -0.60
CA TRP A 99 6.86 0.82 -1.60
C TRP A 99 6.33 0.79 -3.05
N LEU A 100 5.23 0.07 -3.29
CA LEU A 100 4.59 -0.01 -4.61
C LEU A 100 3.93 1.31 -5.02
N ALA A 101 3.38 2.04 -4.05
CA ALA A 101 2.67 3.31 -4.26
C ALA A 101 3.12 4.37 -3.24
N PRO A 102 4.36 4.91 -3.38
CA PRO A 102 4.92 5.88 -2.41
C PRO A 102 4.15 7.21 -2.36
N ASN A 103 3.37 7.49 -3.42
CA ASN A 103 2.48 8.62 -3.51
C ASN A 103 1.04 8.11 -3.62
N PRO A 104 0.24 8.11 -2.54
CA PRO A 104 -1.13 7.62 -2.59
C PRO A 104 -1.94 8.51 -3.53
N ALA A 105 -2.68 7.89 -4.45
CA ALA A 105 -3.54 8.61 -5.41
C ALA A 105 -4.66 9.43 -4.74
N SER A 106 -4.97 9.13 -3.47
CA SER A 106 -5.93 9.91 -2.68
C SER A 106 -5.35 11.24 -2.17
N GLY A 107 -4.03 11.43 -2.21
CA GLY A 107 -3.31 12.57 -1.64
C GLY A 107 -3.17 12.53 -0.11
N TRP A 108 -4.06 11.83 0.59
CA TRP A 108 -4.02 11.68 2.05
C TRP A 108 -2.82 10.83 2.49
N ARG A 109 -2.01 11.38 3.39
CA ARG A 109 -0.83 10.73 3.96
C ARG A 109 -0.95 10.62 5.47
N SER A 110 -0.28 9.62 6.05
CA SER A 110 -0.12 9.46 7.50
C SER A 110 -1.42 9.50 8.30
N LEU A 111 -2.49 8.92 7.75
CA LEU A 111 -3.78 8.83 8.43
C LEU A 111 -3.65 7.92 9.69
N PRO A 112 -4.27 8.32 10.82
CA PRO A 112 -4.39 7.44 11.98
C PRO A 112 -5.05 6.10 11.60
N PRO A 113 -4.77 4.99 12.32
CA PRO A 113 -5.33 3.68 12.00
C PRO A 113 -6.86 3.60 11.97
N SER A 114 -7.55 4.52 12.66
CA SER A 114 -9.01 4.61 12.67
C SER A 114 -9.57 5.40 11.49
N VAL A 115 -8.75 6.18 10.78
CA VAL A 115 -9.23 7.10 9.75
C VAL A 115 -9.02 6.50 8.36
N THR A 116 -10.10 6.47 7.59
CA THR A 116 -10.06 6.12 6.16
C THR A 116 -10.43 7.32 5.32
N ALA A 117 -9.75 7.49 4.18
CA ALA A 117 -10.12 8.47 3.17
C ALA A 117 -10.36 7.76 1.82
N ALA A 118 -11.56 7.92 1.28
CA ALA A 118 -11.90 7.52 -0.07
C ALA A 118 -12.01 8.77 -0.95
N THR A 119 -11.66 8.64 -2.22
CA THR A 119 -11.73 9.75 -3.16
C THR A 119 -12.43 9.34 -4.43
N ALA A 120 -13.28 10.22 -4.96
CA ALA A 120 -14.02 10.05 -6.20
C ALA A 120 -13.90 11.30 -7.07
N THR A 121 -14.31 11.20 -8.32
CA THR A 121 -14.43 12.35 -9.23
C THR A 121 -15.90 12.61 -9.48
N SER A 122 -16.34 13.86 -9.27
CA SER A 122 -17.73 14.27 -9.48
C SER A 122 -18.04 14.44 -10.98
N PRO A 123 -19.32 14.54 -11.38
CA PRO A 123 -19.69 14.86 -12.76
C PRO A 123 -19.12 16.17 -13.29
N ASN A 124 -18.83 17.14 -12.39
CA ASN A 124 -18.24 18.42 -12.75
C ASN A 124 -16.71 18.36 -12.86
N GLY A 125 -16.10 17.19 -12.65
CA GLY A 125 -14.66 16.97 -12.67
C GLY A 125 -13.98 17.11 -11.31
N ASP A 126 -14.62 17.79 -10.35
CA ASP A 126 -14.05 18.02 -9.02
C ASP A 126 -13.72 16.70 -8.30
N ARG A 127 -12.63 16.71 -7.52
CA ARG A 127 -12.31 15.59 -6.64
C ARG A 127 -13.14 15.69 -5.37
N VAL A 128 -13.83 14.61 -5.01
CA VAL A 128 -14.55 14.48 -3.74
C VAL A 128 -13.72 13.60 -2.81
N HIS A 129 -13.58 14.02 -1.55
CA HIS A 129 -12.86 13.30 -0.50
C HIS A 129 -13.86 12.98 0.62
N VAL A 130 -14.07 11.70 0.90
CA VAL A 130 -14.89 11.23 2.03
C VAL A 130 -13.94 10.69 3.08
N VAL A 131 -13.90 11.36 4.23
CA VAL A 131 -13.01 11.02 5.35
C VAL A 131 -13.84 10.58 6.54
N HIS A 132 -13.57 9.40 7.06
CA HIS A 132 -14.32 8.80 8.15
C HIS A 132 -13.39 8.34 9.27
N ASN A 133 -13.69 8.72 10.51
CA ASN A 133 -13.07 8.19 11.72
C ASN A 133 -13.86 7.00 12.29
N TRP A 134 -13.39 5.78 12.09
CA TRP A 134 -14.00 4.54 12.58
C TRP A 134 -13.65 4.25 14.05
N SER A 135 -13.78 5.24 14.93
CA SER A 135 -13.51 5.03 16.35
C SER A 135 -14.35 5.92 17.25
N TRP A 136 -14.46 5.49 18.52
CA TRP A 136 -15.07 6.27 19.59
C TRP A 136 -14.19 7.43 20.09
N GLN A 137 -12.96 7.58 19.59
CA GLN A 137 -12.03 8.64 20.00
C GLN A 137 -11.93 9.69 18.90
N PRO A 138 -11.76 10.98 19.23
CA PRO A 138 -11.49 11.99 18.21
C PRO A 138 -10.14 11.72 17.53
N ALA A 139 -10.03 12.09 16.27
CA ALA A 139 -8.82 11.97 15.47
C ALA A 139 -8.48 13.31 14.81
N ARG A 140 -7.19 13.61 14.70
CA ARG A 140 -6.68 14.77 13.99
C ARG A 140 -5.87 14.32 12.78
N ILE A 141 -6.13 14.95 11.63
CA ILE A 141 -5.43 14.71 10.37
C ILE A 141 -5.03 16.03 9.71
N SER A 142 -4.26 15.99 8.64
CA SER A 142 -3.87 17.17 7.86
C SER A 142 -4.48 17.14 6.47
N ALA A 143 -5.02 18.27 6.01
CA ALA A 143 -5.54 18.41 4.65
C ALA A 143 -4.42 18.16 3.62
N PRO A 144 -4.63 17.25 2.64
CA PRO A 144 -3.57 16.89 1.68
C PRO A 144 -3.36 17.95 0.60
N THR A 145 -4.35 18.81 0.40
CA THR A 145 -4.38 19.92 -0.55
C THR A 145 -5.39 20.96 -0.04
N TYR A 146 -5.65 22.00 -0.81
CA TYR A 146 -6.75 22.92 -0.56
C TYR A 146 -8.09 22.19 -0.66
N LEU A 147 -8.95 22.31 0.36
CA LEU A 147 -10.25 21.64 0.45
C LEU A 147 -11.38 22.66 0.64
N SER A 148 -12.55 22.37 0.07
CA SER A 148 -13.82 23.02 0.41
C SER A 148 -14.72 22.03 1.16
N GLU A 149 -15.24 22.43 2.31
CA GLU A 149 -16.13 21.62 3.14
C GLU A 149 -17.53 21.52 2.52
N VAL A 150 -17.98 20.29 2.20
CA VAL A 150 -19.28 20.04 1.56
C VAL A 150 -20.38 19.79 2.58
N THR A 151 -20.05 19.14 3.70
CA THR A 151 -21.01 18.78 4.77
C THR A 151 -21.40 19.95 5.68
N GLY A 152 -20.68 21.07 5.61
CA GLY A 152 -20.88 22.24 6.46
C GLY A 152 -21.21 23.52 5.69
N HIS A 153 -20.69 24.64 6.16
CA HIS A 153 -20.96 25.98 5.61
C HIS A 153 -20.04 26.39 4.44
N GLY A 154 -19.45 25.44 3.71
CA GLY A 154 -18.55 25.76 2.59
C GLY A 154 -17.19 26.32 3.03
N ARG A 155 -16.70 25.95 4.22
CA ARG A 155 -15.42 26.45 4.73
C ARG A 155 -14.26 26.02 3.83
N LEU A 156 -13.41 26.98 3.51
CA LEU A 156 -12.19 26.77 2.74
C LEU A 156 -11.03 26.42 3.69
N ILE A 157 -10.28 25.39 3.34
CA ILE A 157 -9.25 24.77 4.17
C ILE A 157 -7.95 24.74 3.37
N GLN A 158 -6.89 25.29 3.93
CA GLN A 158 -5.57 25.31 3.30
C GLN A 158 -4.90 23.94 3.34
N ALA A 159 -4.02 23.66 2.37
CA ALA A 159 -3.17 22.48 2.40
C ALA A 159 -2.34 22.44 3.70
N GLY A 160 -2.24 21.28 4.33
CA GLY A 160 -1.56 21.07 5.61
C GLY A 160 -2.34 21.52 6.84
N ALA A 161 -3.48 22.22 6.69
CA ALA A 161 -4.29 22.64 7.83
C ALA A 161 -4.82 21.42 8.61
N PRO A 162 -4.87 21.49 9.95
CA PRO A 162 -5.40 20.42 10.77
C PRO A 162 -6.91 20.30 10.60
N LEU A 163 -7.38 19.06 10.54
CA LEU A 163 -8.80 18.69 10.51
C LEU A 163 -9.09 17.80 11.70
N ASP A 164 -10.04 18.22 12.52
CA ASP A 164 -10.51 17.46 13.68
C ASP A 164 -11.75 16.66 13.29
N LEU A 165 -11.71 15.37 13.55
CA LEU A 165 -12.81 14.42 13.38
C LEU A 165 -13.24 13.95 14.76
N GLY A 166 -14.51 14.16 15.10
CA GLY A 166 -15.13 13.57 16.29
C GLY A 166 -15.27 12.05 16.20
N PRO A 167 -15.76 11.42 17.28
CA PRO A 167 -16.09 10.00 17.30
C PRO A 167 -17.10 9.63 16.20
N TRP A 168 -16.76 8.66 15.35
CA TRP A 168 -17.59 8.22 14.21
C TRP A 168 -17.93 9.30 13.17
N ASP A 169 -17.19 10.42 13.16
CA ASP A 169 -17.43 11.51 12.23
C ASP A 169 -17.11 11.12 10.79
N VAL A 170 -17.98 11.57 9.88
CA VAL A 170 -17.74 11.59 8.43
C VAL A 170 -17.72 13.03 7.97
N GLN A 171 -16.63 13.43 7.32
CA GLN A 171 -16.51 14.73 6.67
C GLN A 171 -16.32 14.56 5.16
N VAL A 172 -17.01 15.39 4.39
CA VAL A 172 -16.92 15.37 2.93
C VAL A 172 -16.33 16.69 2.46
N TYR A 173 -15.31 16.59 1.62
CA TYR A 173 -14.65 17.74 1.02
C TYR A 173 -14.65 17.64 -0.51
N SER A 174 -14.57 18.78 -1.17
CA SER A 174 -14.29 18.87 -2.60
C SER A 174 -13.02 19.65 -2.88
N THR A 175 -12.37 19.36 -3.99
CA THR A 175 -11.26 20.14 -4.54
C THR A 175 -11.51 20.36 -6.03
N ALA A 176 -11.39 21.61 -6.47
CA ALA A 176 -11.51 21.94 -7.88
C ALA A 176 -10.34 21.32 -8.63
N THR A 177 -10.62 20.78 -9.82
CA THR A 177 -9.64 20.05 -10.64
C THR A 177 -8.41 20.89 -11.01
N ASP A 178 -8.53 22.22 -11.02
CA ASP A 178 -7.47 23.16 -11.42
C ASP A 178 -6.32 23.28 -10.40
N ASP A 179 -6.46 22.72 -9.20
CA ASP A 179 -5.44 22.79 -8.13
C ASP A 179 -4.54 21.55 -8.01
N PHE A 180 -4.59 20.60 -8.96
CA PHE A 180 -3.63 19.48 -8.97
C PHE A 180 -2.36 19.81 -9.77
N PRO A 181 -1.16 19.86 -9.15
CA PRO A 181 0.09 19.96 -9.89
C PRO A 181 0.37 18.63 -10.59
N GLY A 182 0.13 18.55 -11.91
CA GLY A 182 0.44 17.34 -12.66
C GLY A 182 -0.13 17.21 -14.08
N ARG A 183 -0.90 18.17 -14.60
CA ARG A 183 -1.34 18.09 -16.01
C ARG A 183 -0.33 18.80 -16.93
N PRO A 184 0.24 18.13 -17.95
CA PRO A 184 0.85 18.85 -19.05
C PRO A 184 -0.26 19.66 -19.76
N LYS A 185 0.05 20.92 -20.09
CA LYS A 185 -0.80 21.78 -20.91
C LYS A 185 -1.07 21.15 -22.28
#